data_AF-A0A9E3K7C3-F1
#
_entry.id   AF-A0A9E3K7C3-F1
#
_cell.length_a   1.000
_cell.length_b   1.000
_cell.length_c   1.000
_cell.angle_alpha   90.00
_cell.angle_beta   90.00
_cell.angle_gamma   90.00
#
_symmetry.space_group_name_H-M   'P 1'
#
loop_
_entity.id
_entity.type
_entity.pdbx_description
1 polymer ?
#
loop_
_entity_poly.entity_id
_entity_poly.type
_entity_poly.pdbx_seq_one_letter_code
_entity_poly.pdbx_strand_id
1 'polypeptide(L)'
;PPRVNRVRQIAVDIASFVFCGFFAWKSWILLDEAIVDNFHSGSTWGPPLWIPYSLMTVGMTLLGLQLLIQIVNELRHGRLPA
;
A
#
# COMPACT_ATOMS: atom_id res chain seq x y z
N PRO A 1 -9.81 -5.73 28.08
CA PRO A 1 -10.39 -7.07 27.82
C PRO A 1 -10.03 -7.62 26.42
N PRO A 2 -9.77 -8.94 26.29
CA PRO A 2 -9.21 -9.58 25.10
C PRO A 2 -10.09 -9.45 23.84
N ARG A 3 -11.43 -9.38 24.01
CA ARG A 3 -12.37 -9.18 22.89
C ARG A 3 -12.25 -7.79 22.24
N VAL A 4 -11.95 -6.75 23.04
CA VAL A 4 -11.78 -5.37 22.55
C VAL A 4 -10.45 -5.23 21.79
N ASN A 5 -9.41 -5.91 22.25
CA ASN A 5 -8.12 -5.93 21.55
C ASN A 5 -8.24 -6.50 20.14
N ARG A 6 -9.03 -7.59 20.00
CA ARG A 6 -9.29 -8.24 18.72
C ARG A 6 -10.04 -7.33 17.73
N VAL A 7 -11.10 -6.67 18.19
CA VAL A 7 -11.86 -5.73 17.34
C VAL A 7 -10.95 -4.57 16.90
N ARG A 8 -10.09 -4.07 17.80
CA ARG A 8 -9.12 -3.02 17.45
C ARG A 8 -8.13 -3.50 16.38
N GLN A 9 -7.59 -4.71 16.49
CA GLN A 9 -6.64 -5.26 15.51
C GLN A 9 -7.26 -5.38 14.13
N ILE A 10 -8.44 -6.01 14.02
CA ILE A 10 -9.14 -6.16 12.73
C ILE A 10 -9.49 -4.79 12.13
N ALA A 11 -9.93 -3.84 12.95
CA ALA A 11 -10.23 -2.48 12.47
C ALA A 11 -8.98 -1.76 11.94
N VAL A 12 -7.84 -1.91 12.61
CA VAL A 12 -6.55 -1.34 12.18
C VAL A 12 -6.08 -1.97 10.86
N ASP A 13 -6.19 -3.29 10.72
CA ASP A 13 -5.77 -3.99 9.50
C ASP A 13 -6.62 -3.57 8.31
N ILE A 14 -7.95 -3.51 8.47
CA ILE A 14 -8.87 -3.05 7.43
C ILE A 14 -8.57 -1.59 7.05
N ALA A 15 -8.40 -0.70 8.04
CA ALA A 15 -8.06 0.70 7.77
C ALA A 15 -6.74 0.84 7.00
N SER A 16 -5.74 0.06 7.39
CA SER A 16 -4.42 0.04 6.75
C SER A 16 -4.51 -0.48 5.31
N PHE A 17 -5.28 -1.55 5.08
CA PHE A 17 -5.51 -2.10 3.75
C PHE A 17 -6.23 -1.11 2.82
N VAL A 18 -7.30 -0.45 3.29
CA VAL A 18 -8.02 0.56 2.51
C VAL A 18 -7.09 1.72 2.13
N PHE A 19 -6.31 2.22 3.09
CA PHE A 19 -5.36 3.29 2.84
C PHE A 19 -4.29 2.89 1.84
N CYS A 20 -3.64 1.74 2.05
CA CYS A 20 -2.57 1.27 1.17
C CYS A 20 -3.10 0.92 -0.23
N GLY A 21 -4.29 0.34 -0.33
CA GLY A 21 -4.94 0.06 -1.62
C GLY A 21 -5.27 1.33 -2.40
N PHE A 22 -5.81 2.35 -1.74
CA PHE A 22 -6.02 3.66 -2.36
C PHE A 22 -4.71 4.31 -2.82
N PHE A 23 -3.67 4.26 -1.98
CA PHE A 23 -2.37 4.85 -2.28
C PHE A 23 -1.69 4.11 -3.44
N ALA A 24 -1.76 2.78 -3.48
CA ALA A 24 -1.25 1.97 -4.58
C ALA A 24 -1.92 2.33 -5.92
N TRP A 25 -3.25 2.49 -5.91
CA TRP A 25 -4.00 2.94 -7.09
C TRP A 25 -3.57 4.32 -7.58
N LYS A 26 -3.49 5.31 -6.67
CA LYS A 26 -3.02 6.66 -7.01
C LYS A 26 -1.56 6.69 -7.49
N SER A 27 -0.72 5.83 -6.92
CA SER A 27 0.69 5.69 -7.32
C SER A 27 0.81 5.21 -8.76
N TRP A 28 -0.04 4.27 -9.19
CA TRP A 28 -0.05 3.75 -10.55
C TRP A 28 -0.40 4.83 -11.58
N ILE A 29 -1.39 5.67 -11.28
CA ILE A 29 -1.76 6.81 -12.13
C ILE A 29 -0.60 7.82 -12.20
N LEU A 30 0.02 8.14 -11.06
CA LEU A 30 1.15 9.07 -11.00
C LEU A 30 2.36 8.55 -11.79
N LEU A 31 2.59 7.24 -11.76
CA LEU A 31 3.64 6.60 -12.53
C LEU A 31 3.40 6.72 -14.03
N ASP A 32 2.18 6.40 -14.48
CA ASP A 32 1.78 6.51 -15.89
C ASP A 32 1.98 7.95 -16.40
N GLU A 33 1.47 8.93 -15.64
CA GLU A 33 1.67 10.34 -15.96
C GLU A 33 3.15 10.71 -16.04
N ALA A 34 3.96 10.28 -15.07
CA ALA A 34 5.39 10.60 -15.06
C ALA A 34 6.17 9.95 -16.22
N ILE A 35 5.68 8.84 -16.77
CA ILE A 35 6.25 8.18 -17.95
C ILE A 35 5.81 8.92 -19.22
N VAL A 36 4.52 9.21 -19.36
CA VAL A 36 3.94 9.85 -20.56
C VAL A 36 4.43 11.29 -20.70
N ASP A 37 4.32 12.08 -19.62
CA ASP A 37 4.69 13.50 -19.60
C ASP A 37 6.19 13.74 -19.33
N ASN A 38 6.97 12.66 -19.18
CA ASN A 38 8.42 12.73 -18.94
C ASN A 38 8.76 13.71 -17.80
N PHE A 39 8.11 13.54 -16.64
CA PHE A 39 8.41 14.38 -15.49
C PHE A 39 9.86 14.18 -15.05
N HIS A 40 10.59 15.29 -14.95
CA HIS A 40 11.93 15.35 -14.39
C HIS A 40 11.94 16.24 -13.15
N SER A 41 12.76 15.88 -12.17
CA SER A 41 12.90 16.72 -10.97
C SER A 41 13.48 18.08 -11.34
N GLY A 42 13.01 19.17 -10.73
CA GLY A 42 13.48 20.54 -11.00
C GLY A 42 14.90 20.86 -10.52
N SER A 43 15.71 19.84 -10.23
CA SER A 43 17.12 20.00 -9.82
C SER A 43 18.04 20.05 -11.04
N THR A 44 19.25 20.60 -10.85
CA THR A 44 20.30 20.66 -11.90
C THR A 44 20.66 19.30 -12.50
N TRP A 45 20.42 18.19 -11.79
CA TRP A 45 20.65 16.83 -12.27
C TRP A 45 19.43 16.25 -13.02
N GLY A 46 18.23 16.75 -12.75
CA GLY A 46 17.00 16.45 -13.48
C GLY A 46 16.77 14.98 -13.82
N PRO A 47 16.79 14.04 -12.86
CA PRO A 47 16.47 12.64 -13.15
C PRO A 47 14.99 12.46 -13.46
N PRO A 48 14.65 11.45 -14.27
CA PRO A 48 13.27 11.12 -14.54
C PRO A 48 12.57 10.57 -13.28
N LEU A 49 11.42 11.14 -12.94
CA LEU A 49 10.63 10.79 -11.75
C LEU A 49 9.95 9.42 -11.85
N TRP A 50 9.89 8.82 -13.05
CA TRP A 50 9.31 7.48 -13.21
C TRP A 50 10.09 6.40 -12.45
N ILE A 51 11.41 6.55 -12.25
CA ILE A 51 12.21 5.58 -11.49
C ILE A 51 11.75 5.51 -10.03
N PRO A 52 11.77 6.60 -9.24
CA PRO A 52 11.28 6.55 -7.87
C PRO A 52 9.79 6.23 -7.78
N TYR A 53 8.96 6.70 -8.73
CA TYR A 53 7.54 6.38 -8.73
C TYR A 53 7.25 4.92 -9.06
N SER A 54 8.06 4.27 -9.90
CA SER A 54 7.89 2.85 -10.22
C SER A 54 8.18 1.99 -8.99
N LEU A 55 9.27 2.28 -8.27
CA LEU A 55 9.62 1.60 -7.03
C LEU A 55 8.53 1.80 -5.96
N MET A 56 8.03 3.02 -5.80
CA MET A 56 6.93 3.32 -4.88
C MET A 56 5.65 2.54 -5.24
N THR A 57 5.29 2.52 -6.52
CA THR A 57 4.10 1.83 -7.03
C THR A 57 4.20 0.33 -6.79
N VAL A 58 5.34 -0.29 -7.10
CA VAL A 58 5.59 -1.71 -6.85
C VAL A 58 5.59 -2.01 -5.34
N GLY A 59 6.23 -1.18 -4.53
CA GLY A 59 6.26 -1.35 -3.07
C GLY A 59 4.86 -1.29 -2.45
N MET A 60 4.05 -0.29 -2.81
CA MET A 60 2.70 -0.13 -2.27
C MET A 60 1.71 -1.18 -2.76
N THR A 61 1.86 -1.66 -4.00
CA THR A 61 1.04 -2.78 -4.51
C THR A 61 1.37 -4.09 -3.80
N LEU A 62 2.66 -4.40 -3.60
CA LEU A 62 3.09 -5.57 -2.82
C LEU A 62 2.60 -5.50 -1.36
N LEU A 63 2.73 -4.35 -0.72
CA LEU A 63 2.29 -4.15 0.66
C LEU A 63 0.76 -4.23 0.78
N GLY A 64 0.02 -3.68 -0.20
CA GLY A 64 -1.43 -3.84 -0.29
C GLY A 64 -1.84 -5.31 -0.42
N LEU A 65 -1.14 -6.09 -1.25
CA LEU A 65 -1.36 -7.53 -1.36
C LEU A 65 -1.06 -8.27 -0.05
N GLN A 66 0.03 -7.89 0.64
CA GLN A 66 0.39 -8.48 1.92
C GLN A 66 -0.66 -8.21 3.01
N LEU A 67 -1.22 -6.99 3.06
CA LEU A 67 -2.31 -6.64 3.97
C LEU A 67 -3.59 -7.41 3.65
N LEU A 68 -3.91 -7.57 2.36
CA LEU A 68 -5.06 -8.39 1.93
C LEU A 68 -4.92 -9.83 2.43
N ILE A 69 -3.75 -10.43 2.25
CA ILE A 69 -3.47 -11.79 2.71
C ILE A 69 -3.56 -11.88 4.24
N GLN A 70 -3.04 -10.90 4.99
CA GLN A 70 -3.18 -10.85 6.45
C GLN A 70 -4.65 -10.83 6.88
N ILE A 71 -5.46 -9.95 6.30
CA ILE A 71 -6.89 -9.86 6.63
C ILE A 71 -7.61 -11.17 6.32
N VAL A 72 -7.35 -11.76 5.15
CA VAL A 72 -7.92 -13.06 4.76
C VAL A 72 -7.49 -14.16 5.72
N ASN A 73 -6.22 -14.18 6.14
CA ASN A 73 -5.73 -15.19 7.09
C ASN A 73 -6.35 -15.02 8.48
N GLU A 74 -6.51 -13.79 8.98
CA GLU A 74 -7.20 -13.52 10.25
C GLU A 74 -8.67 -13.97 10.20
N LEU A 75 -9.36 -13.68 9.09
CA LEU A 75 -10.73 -14.13 8.85
C LEU A 75 -10.85 -15.65 8.78
N ARG A 76 -9.92 -16.33 8.08
CA ARG A 76 -9.93 -17.78 7.92
C ARG A 76 -9.50 -18.53 9.18
N HIS A 77 -8.50 -18.01 9.90
CA HIS A 77 -7.95 -18.72 11.04
C HIS A 77 -8.83 -18.57 12.27
N GLY A 78 -9.44 -17.41 12.58
CA GLY A 78 -10.42 -17.25 13.70
C GLY A 78 -9.99 -17.76 15.09
N ARG A 79 -8.76 -18.28 15.21
CA ARG A 79 -8.08 -19.02 16.27
C ARG A 79 -6.60 -18.79 15.90
N LEU A 80 -5.85 -17.99 16.62
CA LEU A 80 -5.35 -18.35 17.94
C LEU A 80 -5.13 -17.08 18.77
N PRO A 81 -5.63 -17.03 20.02
CA PRO A 81 -5.00 -16.19 21.02
C PRO A 81 -3.57 -16.72 21.25
N ALA A 82 -2.57 -15.89 20.98
CA ALA A 82 -1.31 -15.96 21.72
C ALA A 82 -1.51 -15.20 23.04
#